data_AF-A0A927EG38-F1
#
_entry.id   AF-A0A927EG38-F1
#
_cell.length_a   1.000
_cell.length_b   1.000
_cell.length_c   1.000
_cell.angle_alpha   90.00
_cell.angle_beta   90.00
_cell.angle_gamma   90.00
#
_symmetry.space_group_name_H-M   'P 1'
#
loop_
_entity.id
_entity.type
_entity.pdbx_description
1 polymer ?
#
loop_
_entity_poly.entity_id
_entity_poly.type
_entity_poly.pdbx_seq_one_letter_code
_entity_poly.pdbx_strand_id
1 'polypeptide(L)'
;MPLFTIESTYRLPVYRHRTYEAASLTEACRLAIEDDDWESAKRDYESAGETYLTGAWVGADGAYRGQALRVPTHFDETVQRKANHFEVLLGLVKMLSGVGDAKQSAYWAGRATSAVAKAEAILAGMKDPAPDAPAPRPHILLSFDESEVRATIGEVIAHDEVVTVLSADSIGDDDIHAACVAAVAAADFAEDRGSVLFKAALAAIRSAEQRRDGRMEKGETGKEE
;
A
#
# COMPACT_ATOMS: atom_id res chain seq x y z
N MET A 1 0.08 -33.64 -21.62
CA MET A 1 0.10 -32.53 -20.63
C MET A 1 1.43 -31.81 -20.76
N PRO A 2 1.50 -30.47 -20.61
CA PRO A 2 2.78 -29.76 -20.60
C PRO A 2 3.60 -30.17 -19.37
N LEU A 3 4.91 -30.24 -19.53
CA LEU A 3 5.87 -30.51 -18.46
C LEU A 3 6.60 -29.22 -18.11
N PHE A 4 6.88 -29.03 -16.82
CA PHE A 4 7.62 -27.90 -16.29
C PHE A 4 8.68 -28.40 -15.33
N THR A 5 9.84 -27.75 -15.35
CA THR A 5 10.87 -27.92 -14.33
C THR A 5 10.81 -26.73 -13.40
N ILE A 6 10.70 -26.96 -12.09
CA ILE A 6 10.59 -25.91 -11.06
C ILE A 6 11.75 -26.07 -10.09
N GLU A 7 12.48 -24.98 -9.85
CA GLU A 7 13.49 -24.92 -8.81
C GLU A 7 12.89 -24.29 -7.56
N SER A 8 12.85 -25.07 -6.48
CA SER A 8 12.49 -24.64 -5.15
C SER A 8 13.73 -24.65 -4.25
N THR A 9 13.78 -23.69 -3.34
CA THR A 9 14.85 -23.57 -2.34
C THR A 9 14.28 -23.00 -1.05
N TYR A 10 15.09 -22.97 0.00
CA TYR A 10 14.76 -22.30 1.26
C TYR A 10 16.04 -21.70 1.85
N ARG A 11 15.91 -20.66 2.68
CA ARG A 11 17.08 -20.11 3.38
C ARG A 11 17.46 -21.03 4.52
N LEU A 12 18.70 -21.50 4.53
CA LEU A 12 19.26 -22.28 5.63
C LEU A 12 20.22 -21.39 6.41
N PRO A 13 19.86 -20.93 7.63
CA PRO A 13 20.78 -20.14 8.45
C PRO A 13 22.05 -20.93 8.75
N VAL A 14 23.17 -20.22 8.69
CA VAL A 14 24.48 -20.73 9.08
C VAL A 14 25.00 -19.82 10.18
N TYR A 15 25.33 -20.39 11.33
CA TYR A 15 25.82 -19.65 12.49
C TYR A 15 27.18 -20.18 12.96
N ARG A 16 27.92 -19.35 13.68
CA ARG A 16 29.14 -19.74 14.39
C ARG A 16 29.09 -19.13 15.79
N HIS A 17 29.77 -19.76 16.74
CA HIS A 17 30.00 -19.20 18.06
C HIS A 17 31.51 -18.95 18.23
N ARG A 18 31.88 -17.71 18.54
CA ARG A 18 33.26 -17.31 18.78
C ARG A 18 33.32 -16.27 19.89
N THR A 19 34.41 -16.28 20.64
CA THR A 19 34.69 -15.31 21.69
C THR A 19 35.68 -14.29 21.17
N TYR A 20 35.38 -13.00 21.38
CA TYR A 20 36.25 -11.88 21.02
C TYR A 20 36.64 -11.11 22.27
N GLU A 21 37.93 -10.84 22.43
CA GLU A 21 38.42 -9.91 23.44
C GLU A 21 38.29 -8.48 22.89
N ALA A 22 37.55 -7.64 23.59
CA ALA A 22 37.29 -6.25 23.18
C ALA A 22 36.97 -5.39 24.40
N ALA A 23 37.20 -4.08 24.31
CA ALA A 23 36.92 -3.14 25.40
C ALA A 23 35.41 -2.85 25.55
N SER A 24 34.59 -3.20 24.55
CA SER A 24 33.13 -3.00 24.58
C SER A 24 32.40 -4.01 23.71
N LEU A 25 31.09 -4.15 23.93
CA LEU A 25 30.21 -4.96 23.09
C LEU A 25 30.23 -4.47 21.63
N THR A 26 30.19 -3.16 21.39
CA THR A 26 30.23 -2.60 20.03
C THR A 26 31.50 -2.99 19.29
N GLU A 27 32.64 -2.96 19.97
CA GLU A 27 33.92 -3.39 19.39
C GLU A 27 33.93 -4.90 19.14
N ALA A 28 33.45 -5.73 20.07
CA ALA A 28 33.30 -7.17 19.86
C ALA A 28 32.38 -7.49 18.67
N CYS A 29 31.27 -6.78 18.50
CA CYS A 29 30.37 -6.93 17.36
C CYS A 29 31.05 -6.55 16.04
N ARG A 30 31.87 -5.49 16.02
CA ARG A 30 32.65 -5.11 14.84
C ARG A 30 33.64 -6.21 14.46
N LEU A 31 34.41 -6.72 15.45
CA LEU A 31 35.33 -7.85 15.25
C LEU A 31 34.59 -9.08 14.70
N ALA A 32 33.38 -9.37 15.22
CA ALA A 32 32.59 -10.51 14.77
C ALA A 32 32.07 -10.40 13.33
N ILE A 33 31.86 -9.19 12.81
CA ILE A 33 31.45 -8.95 11.41
C ILE A 33 32.66 -8.98 10.47
N GLU A 34 33.82 -8.51 10.93
CA GLU A 34 35.06 -8.48 10.14
C GLU A 34 35.75 -9.85 10.03
N ASP A 35 35.52 -10.73 10.99
CA ASP A 35 36.04 -12.10 10.99
C ASP A 35 35.42 -12.91 9.83
N ASP A 36 36.24 -13.32 8.86
CA ASP A 36 35.84 -14.10 7.68
C ASP A 36 36.03 -15.62 7.85
N ASP A 37 36.47 -16.08 9.02
CA ASP A 37 36.70 -17.50 9.31
C ASP A 37 35.40 -18.21 9.75
N TRP A 38 34.82 -18.95 8.80
CA TRP A 38 33.60 -19.74 8.99
C TRP A 38 33.87 -21.25 9.15
N GLU A 39 35.10 -21.69 9.47
CA GLU A 39 35.43 -23.13 9.54
C GLU A 39 34.58 -23.87 10.59
N SER A 40 34.23 -23.20 11.68
CA SER A 40 33.41 -23.76 12.78
C SER A 40 31.90 -23.61 12.59
N ALA A 41 31.46 -23.17 11.41
CA ALA A 41 30.08 -22.85 11.16
C ALA A 41 29.17 -24.09 11.18
N LYS A 42 27.94 -23.89 11.68
CA LYS A 42 26.91 -24.91 11.77
C LYS A 42 25.69 -24.46 11.00
N ARG A 43 25.04 -25.41 10.33
CA ARG A 43 23.75 -25.20 9.67
C ARG A 43 22.64 -25.40 10.68
N ASP A 44 21.70 -24.47 10.70
CA ASP A 44 20.50 -24.55 11.54
C ASP A 44 19.30 -24.99 10.68
N TYR A 45 19.00 -26.28 10.72
CA TYR A 45 17.85 -26.83 10.02
C TYR A 45 16.52 -26.58 10.75
N GLU A 46 16.56 -26.31 12.07
CA GLU A 46 15.36 -26.08 12.87
C GLU A 46 14.80 -24.67 12.64
N SER A 47 15.69 -23.71 12.37
CA SER A 47 15.33 -22.33 12.02
C SER A 47 15.33 -22.06 10.50
N ALA A 48 15.24 -23.12 9.67
CA ALA A 48 15.19 -22.96 8.23
C ALA A 48 13.99 -22.10 7.81
N GLY A 49 14.22 -21.22 6.83
CA GLY A 49 13.18 -20.38 6.25
C GLY A 49 12.15 -21.17 5.45
N GLU A 50 11.13 -20.48 4.96
CA GLU A 50 10.11 -21.10 4.12
C GLU A 50 10.69 -21.56 2.77
N THR A 51 10.02 -22.53 2.15
CA THR A 51 10.33 -22.93 0.77
C THR A 51 9.73 -21.93 -0.20
N TYR A 52 10.56 -21.43 -1.11
CA TYR A 52 10.19 -20.49 -2.17
C TYR A 52 10.77 -20.93 -3.51
N LEU A 53 10.29 -20.32 -4.59
CA LEU A 53 10.71 -20.68 -5.95
C LEU A 53 11.73 -19.66 -6.49
N THR A 54 12.81 -20.17 -7.09
CA THR A 54 13.86 -19.33 -7.71
C THR A 54 13.93 -19.49 -9.22
N GLY A 55 13.35 -20.55 -9.78
CA GLY A 55 13.39 -20.81 -11.21
C GLY A 55 12.22 -21.65 -11.71
N ALA A 56 11.86 -21.42 -12.97
CA ALA A 56 10.86 -22.21 -13.69
C ALA A 56 11.24 -22.30 -15.16
N TRP A 57 11.07 -23.47 -15.77
CA TRP A 57 11.39 -23.72 -17.18
C TRP A 57 10.36 -24.62 -17.85
N VAL A 58 10.24 -24.50 -19.18
CA VAL A 58 9.43 -25.39 -20.01
C VAL A 58 10.17 -26.73 -20.23
N GLY A 59 9.44 -27.83 -20.15
CA GLY A 59 9.94 -29.17 -20.43
C GLY A 59 10.45 -29.93 -19.20
N ALA A 60 10.70 -31.22 -19.40
CA ALA A 60 11.41 -32.05 -18.43
C ALA A 60 12.91 -31.70 -18.43
N ASP A 61 13.52 -31.69 -17.25
CA ASP A 61 14.96 -31.43 -17.03
C ASP A 61 15.45 -30.12 -17.68
N GLY A 62 14.58 -29.11 -17.69
CA GLY A 62 14.82 -27.82 -18.34
C GLY A 62 15.68 -26.84 -17.54
N ALA A 63 16.04 -27.16 -16.29
CA ALA A 63 16.82 -26.28 -15.44
C ALA A 63 18.10 -25.80 -16.14
N TYR A 64 18.28 -24.48 -16.25
CA TYR A 64 19.42 -23.82 -16.87
C TYR A 64 19.68 -24.14 -18.36
N ARG A 65 18.77 -24.84 -19.04
CA ARG A 65 18.92 -25.28 -20.44
C ARG A 65 17.71 -24.97 -21.30
N GLY A 66 16.51 -25.11 -20.73
CA GLY A 66 15.24 -24.86 -21.39
C GLY A 66 14.84 -23.39 -21.37
N GLN A 67 13.69 -23.09 -21.97
CA GLN A 67 13.11 -21.75 -21.92
C GLN A 67 12.72 -21.39 -20.48
N ALA A 68 13.37 -20.36 -19.92
CA ALA A 68 13.07 -19.85 -18.58
C ALA A 68 11.72 -19.09 -18.57
N LEU A 69 10.95 -19.30 -17.51
CA LEU A 69 9.69 -18.64 -17.22
C LEU A 69 9.87 -17.72 -16.02
N ARG A 70 9.15 -16.59 -16.02
CA ARG A 70 9.10 -15.72 -14.85
C ARG A 70 8.29 -16.38 -13.75
N VAL A 71 8.91 -16.60 -12.60
CA VAL A 71 8.21 -17.04 -11.39
C VAL A 71 7.33 -15.88 -10.88
N PRO A 72 6.04 -16.10 -10.64
CA PRO A 72 5.17 -15.10 -10.02
C PRO A 72 5.63 -14.74 -8.60
N THR A 73 5.63 -13.45 -8.25
CA THR A 73 6.20 -12.93 -6.99
C THR A 73 5.54 -13.43 -5.71
N HIS A 74 4.35 -14.01 -5.78
CA HIS A 74 3.71 -14.62 -4.61
C HIS A 74 4.35 -15.95 -4.20
N PHE A 75 5.18 -16.54 -5.04
CA PHE A 75 6.02 -17.69 -4.73
C PHE A 75 7.43 -17.31 -4.25
N ASP A 76 7.74 -16.01 -4.19
CA ASP A 76 8.96 -15.53 -3.54
C ASP A 76 8.83 -15.71 -2.03
N GLU A 77 9.97 -15.80 -1.34
CA GLU A 77 10.03 -15.77 0.12
C GLU A 77 9.31 -14.53 0.67
N THR A 78 8.50 -14.72 1.71
CA THR A 78 7.71 -13.69 2.40
C THR A 78 8.58 -12.51 2.82
N VAL A 79 9.79 -12.74 3.33
CA VAL A 79 10.73 -11.66 3.68
C VAL A 79 11.10 -10.84 2.45
N GLN A 80 11.38 -11.49 1.32
CA GLN A 80 11.70 -10.80 0.08
C GLN A 80 10.48 -10.08 -0.51
N ARG A 81 9.28 -10.66 -0.40
CA ARG A 81 8.02 -10.01 -0.79
C ARG A 81 7.81 -8.71 -0.01
N LYS A 82 8.07 -8.71 1.30
CA LYS A 82 8.03 -7.52 2.17
C LYS A 82 9.08 -6.49 1.75
N ALA A 83 10.33 -6.91 1.56
CA ALA A 83 11.43 -6.03 1.16
C ALA A 83 11.17 -5.36 -0.20
N ASN A 84 10.74 -6.14 -1.20
CA ASN A 84 10.38 -5.63 -2.53
C ASN A 84 9.16 -4.68 -2.47
N HIS A 85 8.28 -4.85 -1.47
CA HIS A 85 7.12 -3.98 -1.30
C HIS A 85 7.44 -2.67 -0.56
N PHE A 86 8.54 -2.63 0.20
CA PHE A 86 8.92 -1.48 1.03
C PHE A 86 9.09 -0.17 0.24
N GLU A 87 9.67 -0.22 -0.96
CA GLU A 87 9.84 0.97 -1.80
C GLU A 87 8.49 1.63 -2.14
N VAL A 88 7.47 0.82 -2.41
CA VAL A 88 6.11 1.30 -2.70
C VAL A 88 5.51 1.97 -1.46
N LEU A 89 5.65 1.34 -0.29
CA LEU A 89 5.17 1.90 0.98
C LEU A 89 5.89 3.22 1.32
N LEU A 90 7.20 3.28 1.12
CA LEU A 90 7.97 4.51 1.34
C LEU A 90 7.52 5.63 0.39
N GLY A 91 7.21 5.32 -0.87
CA GLY A 91 6.63 6.27 -1.81
C GLY A 91 5.31 6.87 -1.33
N LEU A 92 4.43 6.04 -0.77
CA LEU A 92 3.15 6.48 -0.19
C LEU A 92 3.34 7.34 1.05
N VAL A 93 4.26 6.99 1.95
CA VAL A 93 4.58 7.80 3.13
C VAL A 93 5.10 9.18 2.72
N LYS A 94 6.01 9.24 1.75
CA LYS A 94 6.54 10.52 1.23
C LYS A 94 5.44 11.42 0.64
N MET A 95 4.43 10.81 0.00
CA MET A 95 3.26 11.53 -0.50
C MET A 95 2.44 12.13 0.65
N LEU A 96 2.14 11.34 1.70
CA LEU A 96 1.41 11.81 2.87
C LEU A 96 2.17 12.88 3.68
N SER A 97 3.50 12.79 3.73
CA SER A 97 4.34 13.78 4.41
C SER A 97 4.56 15.07 3.61
N GLY A 98 3.99 15.21 2.41
CA GLY A 98 4.19 16.39 1.55
C GLY A 98 5.61 16.58 1.02
N VAL A 99 6.47 15.56 1.15
CA VAL A 99 7.89 15.60 0.72
C VAL A 99 8.04 15.35 -0.79
N GLY A 100 6.95 14.96 -1.47
CA GLY A 100 6.93 14.68 -2.92
C GLY A 100 6.41 15.84 -3.77
N ASP A 101 6.83 15.88 -5.05
CA ASP A 101 6.24 16.82 -6.01
C ASP A 101 4.78 16.44 -6.37
N ALA A 102 4.01 17.38 -6.91
CA ALA A 102 2.59 17.17 -7.24
C ALA A 102 2.32 16.03 -8.24
N LYS A 103 3.23 15.78 -9.21
CA LYS A 103 3.16 14.66 -10.16
C LYS A 103 3.47 13.33 -9.47
N GLN A 104 4.45 13.29 -8.57
CA GLN A 104 4.73 12.13 -7.73
C GLN A 104 3.55 11.81 -6.81
N SER A 105 2.92 12.84 -6.24
CA SER A 105 1.76 12.69 -5.36
C SER A 105 0.57 12.00 -6.07
N ALA A 106 0.22 12.44 -7.29
CA ALA A 106 -0.83 11.80 -8.10
C ALA A 106 -0.48 10.35 -8.52
N TYR A 107 0.79 10.11 -8.86
CA TYR A 107 1.30 8.77 -9.20
C TYR A 107 1.20 7.78 -8.03
N TRP A 108 1.50 8.24 -6.81
CA TRP A 108 1.44 7.43 -5.60
C TRP A 108 0.01 7.25 -5.09
N ALA A 109 -0.83 8.29 -5.17
CA ALA A 109 -2.26 8.19 -4.83
C ALA A 109 -2.96 7.09 -5.64
N GLY A 110 -2.67 6.98 -6.95
CA GLY A 110 -3.22 5.91 -7.80
C GLY A 110 -2.74 4.49 -7.44
N ARG A 111 -1.63 4.34 -6.70
CA ARG A 111 -1.07 3.04 -6.29
C ARG A 111 -1.42 2.64 -4.87
N ALA A 112 -1.92 3.55 -4.03
CA ALA A 112 -2.16 3.32 -2.61
C ALA A 112 -3.01 2.07 -2.34
N THR A 113 -4.17 1.96 -3.00
CA THR A 113 -5.09 0.84 -2.77
C THR A 113 -4.50 -0.51 -3.19
N SER A 114 -3.75 -0.57 -4.30
CA SER A 114 -3.08 -1.81 -4.74
C SER A 114 -1.95 -2.19 -3.79
N ALA A 115 -1.23 -1.20 -3.24
CA ALA A 115 -0.19 -1.44 -2.25
C ALA A 115 -0.78 -1.98 -0.95
N VAL A 116 -1.87 -1.39 -0.44
CA VAL A 116 -2.58 -1.89 0.74
C VAL A 116 -3.03 -3.34 0.54
N ALA A 117 -3.70 -3.64 -0.57
CA ALA A 117 -4.15 -5.00 -0.87
C ALA A 117 -2.98 -6.01 -0.95
N LYS A 118 -1.83 -5.59 -1.50
CA LYS A 118 -0.62 -6.43 -1.54
C LYS A 118 -0.03 -6.64 -0.14
N ALA A 119 0.04 -5.59 0.68
CA ALA A 119 0.54 -5.69 2.06
C ALA A 119 -0.34 -6.62 2.91
N GLU A 120 -1.66 -6.48 2.82
CA GLU A 120 -2.62 -7.37 3.49
C GLU A 120 -2.47 -8.83 3.02
N ALA A 121 -2.33 -9.05 1.71
CA ALA A 121 -2.09 -10.39 1.18
C ALA A 121 -0.78 -11.00 1.70
N ILE A 122 0.32 -10.22 1.76
CA ILE A 122 1.58 -10.68 2.32
C ILE A 122 1.44 -11.04 3.81
N LEU A 123 0.74 -10.23 4.60
CA LEU A 123 0.50 -10.49 6.02
C LEU A 123 -0.36 -11.75 6.24
N ALA A 124 -1.32 -12.00 5.36
CA ALA A 124 -2.18 -13.17 5.40
C ALA A 124 -1.55 -14.44 4.79
N GLY A 125 -0.33 -14.37 4.23
CA GLY A 125 0.28 -15.48 3.49
C GLY A 125 -0.45 -15.82 2.18
N MET A 126 -1.23 -14.88 1.66
CA MET A 126 -2.07 -15.04 0.48
C MET A 126 -1.34 -14.63 -0.80
N LYS A 127 -1.94 -15.01 -1.94
CA LYS A 127 -1.48 -14.63 -3.27
C LYS A 127 -1.53 -13.12 -3.46
N ASP A 128 -0.52 -12.56 -4.12
CA ASP A 128 -0.52 -11.16 -4.55
C ASP A 128 -1.77 -10.83 -5.39
N PRO A 129 -2.39 -9.65 -5.22
CA PRO A 129 -3.48 -9.21 -6.08
C PRO A 129 -2.99 -9.11 -7.53
N ALA A 130 -3.91 -9.34 -8.49
CA ALA A 130 -3.57 -9.15 -9.89
C ALA A 130 -3.13 -7.69 -10.13
N PRO A 131 -2.11 -7.44 -10.96
CA PRO A 131 -1.55 -6.10 -11.17
C PRO A 131 -2.55 -5.09 -11.75
N ASP A 132 -3.64 -5.60 -12.35
CA ASP A 132 -4.73 -4.88 -12.98
C ASP A 132 -6.08 -5.11 -12.28
N ALA A 133 -6.10 -5.78 -11.12
CA ALA A 133 -7.33 -5.93 -10.35
C ALA A 133 -7.90 -4.53 -10.06
N PRO A 134 -9.18 -4.28 -10.41
CA PRO A 134 -9.79 -2.98 -10.16
C PRO A 134 -9.82 -2.74 -8.65
N ALA A 135 -8.91 -1.89 -8.19
CA ALA A 135 -8.92 -1.42 -6.83
C ALA A 135 -10.23 -0.66 -6.56
N PRO A 136 -10.85 -0.82 -5.37
CA PRO A 136 -11.92 0.07 -4.98
C PRO A 136 -11.40 1.52 -5.06
N ARG A 137 -12.13 2.36 -5.78
CA ARG A 137 -11.82 3.79 -5.93
C ARG A 137 -12.62 4.53 -4.86
N PRO A 138 -12.03 4.89 -3.70
CA PRO A 138 -12.76 5.59 -2.67
C PRO A 138 -13.14 6.99 -3.17
N HIS A 139 -14.34 7.43 -2.79
CA HIS A 139 -14.80 8.80 -3.00
C HIS A 139 -15.03 9.43 -1.63
N ILE A 140 -14.38 10.57 -1.38
CA ILE A 140 -14.48 11.33 -0.12
C ILE A 140 -15.66 12.30 -0.26
N LEU A 141 -16.60 12.27 0.68
CA LEU A 141 -17.78 13.14 0.66
C LEU A 141 -17.46 14.55 1.17
N LEU A 142 -16.69 14.64 2.25
CA LEU A 142 -16.29 15.87 2.93
C LEU A 142 -14.84 15.71 3.40
N SER A 143 -14.06 16.77 3.26
CA SER A 143 -12.72 16.90 3.82
C SER A 143 -12.51 18.35 4.22
N PHE A 144 -11.86 18.57 5.35
CA PHE A 144 -11.36 19.88 5.76
C PHE A 144 -10.02 19.68 6.47
N ASP A 145 -9.22 20.73 6.54
CA ASP A 145 -7.98 20.75 7.33
C ASP A 145 -8.02 21.78 8.47
N GLU A 146 -7.02 21.71 9.37
CA GLU A 146 -6.94 22.58 10.54
C GLU A 146 -6.74 24.07 10.17
N SER A 147 -6.26 24.38 8.96
CA SER A 147 -6.14 25.76 8.48
C SER A 147 -7.49 26.36 8.12
N GLU A 148 -8.40 25.56 7.54
CA GLU A 148 -9.78 25.95 7.29
C GLU A 148 -10.53 26.22 8.61
N VAL A 149 -10.30 25.37 9.62
CA VAL A 149 -10.87 25.56 10.96
C VAL A 149 -10.32 26.83 11.61
N ARG A 150 -9.02 27.11 11.47
CA ARG A 150 -8.41 28.35 11.97
C ARG A 150 -8.99 29.59 11.32
N ALA A 151 -9.19 29.58 10.00
CA ALA A 151 -9.84 30.69 9.30
C ALA A 151 -11.28 30.89 9.82
N THR A 152 -12.02 29.79 9.99
CA THR A 152 -13.40 29.80 10.51
C THR A 152 -13.48 30.35 11.93
N ILE A 153 -12.52 30.03 12.81
CA ILE A 153 -12.44 30.61 14.16
C ILE A 153 -12.34 32.14 14.10
N GLY A 154 -11.49 32.67 13.21
CA GLY A 154 -11.36 34.11 13.00
C GLY A 154 -12.68 34.76 12.57
N GLU A 155 -13.41 34.12 11.66
CA GLU A 155 -14.73 34.60 11.20
C GLU A 155 -15.77 34.58 12.32
N VAL A 156 -15.83 33.50 13.11
CA VAL A 156 -16.78 33.36 14.24
C VAL A 156 -16.53 34.43 15.30
N ILE A 157 -15.27 34.65 15.71
CA ILE A 157 -14.93 35.67 16.70
C ILE A 157 -15.23 37.08 16.17
N ALA A 158 -15.00 37.34 14.88
CA ALA A 158 -15.27 38.64 14.27
C ALA A 158 -16.77 39.00 14.19
N HIS A 159 -17.66 38.01 14.15
CA HIS A 159 -19.09 38.23 13.98
C HIS A 159 -19.92 38.08 15.26
N ASP A 160 -19.31 37.65 16.37
CA ASP A 160 -20.04 37.42 17.63
C ASP A 160 -19.24 37.86 18.86
N GLU A 161 -19.44 39.10 19.31
CA GLU A 161 -18.82 39.68 20.51
C GLU A 161 -19.20 38.92 21.81
N VAL A 162 -20.20 38.02 21.77
CA VAL A 162 -20.73 37.31 22.94
C VAL A 162 -20.08 35.93 23.13
N VAL A 163 -19.53 35.33 22.06
CA VAL A 163 -19.12 33.91 22.07
C VAL A 163 -17.74 33.68 22.71
N THR A 164 -16.82 34.66 22.71
CA THR A 164 -15.53 34.47 23.39
C THR A 164 -14.85 35.78 23.83
N VAL A 165 -14.31 35.81 25.06
CA VAL A 165 -13.37 36.86 25.54
C VAL A 165 -11.93 36.62 25.03
N LEU A 166 -11.71 35.50 24.34
CA LEU A 166 -10.41 35.04 23.89
C LEU A 166 -10.08 35.61 22.50
N SER A 167 -8.80 35.90 22.28
CA SER A 167 -8.29 36.25 20.95
C SER A 167 -8.12 34.97 20.14
N ALA A 168 -8.28 35.05 18.81
CA ALA A 168 -7.97 33.94 17.90
C ALA A 168 -6.52 33.43 18.10
N ASP A 169 -5.59 34.33 18.45
CA ASP A 169 -4.18 33.99 18.69
C ASP A 169 -3.94 33.19 19.99
N SER A 170 -4.92 33.17 20.90
CA SER A 170 -4.83 32.39 22.15
C SER A 170 -5.29 30.94 22.00
N ILE A 171 -5.82 30.56 20.83
CA ILE A 171 -6.26 29.18 20.54
C ILE A 171 -5.08 28.46 19.87
N GLY A 172 -4.51 27.49 20.58
CA GLY A 172 -3.33 26.75 20.14
C GLY A 172 -3.64 25.68 19.09
N ASP A 173 -2.61 25.21 18.40
CA ASP A 173 -2.71 24.13 17.40
C ASP A 173 -3.28 22.84 18.05
N ASP A 174 -2.87 22.53 19.27
CA ASP A 174 -3.38 21.37 20.02
C ASP A 174 -4.88 21.51 20.34
N ASP A 175 -5.37 22.72 20.62
CA ASP A 175 -6.79 22.99 20.88
C ASP A 175 -7.61 22.77 19.60
N ILE A 176 -7.11 23.27 18.47
CA ILE A 176 -7.74 23.08 17.15
C ILE A 176 -7.74 21.60 16.78
N HIS A 177 -6.62 20.90 16.98
CA HIS A 177 -6.51 19.48 16.69
C HIS A 177 -7.53 18.68 17.51
N ALA A 178 -7.57 18.91 18.83
CA ALA A 178 -8.50 18.24 19.72
C ALA A 178 -9.96 18.53 19.33
N ALA A 179 -10.28 19.77 18.97
CA ALA A 179 -11.61 20.15 18.49
C ALA A 179 -11.98 19.48 17.17
N CYS A 180 -11.05 19.40 16.20
CA CYS A 180 -11.26 18.71 14.93
C CYS A 180 -11.55 17.22 15.15
N VAL A 181 -10.76 16.55 15.99
CA VAL A 181 -10.96 15.14 16.34
C VAL A 181 -12.32 14.93 17.00
N ALA A 182 -12.70 15.78 17.95
CA ALA A 182 -14.00 15.70 18.63
C ALA A 182 -15.17 15.94 17.67
N ALA A 183 -15.06 16.94 16.79
CA ALA A 183 -16.10 17.26 15.80
C ALA A 183 -16.29 16.12 14.80
N VAL A 184 -15.21 15.53 14.28
CA VAL A 184 -15.27 14.38 13.37
C VAL A 184 -15.87 13.15 14.06
N ALA A 185 -15.50 12.90 15.33
CA ALA A 185 -16.03 11.76 16.09
C ALA A 185 -17.53 11.89 16.39
N ALA A 186 -18.04 13.12 16.54
CA ALA A 186 -19.45 13.39 16.78
C ALA A 186 -20.30 13.47 15.50
N ALA A 187 -19.68 13.62 14.34
CA ALA A 187 -20.40 13.80 13.09
C ALA A 187 -21.01 12.48 12.59
N ASP A 188 -22.32 12.50 12.29
CA ASP A 188 -23.03 11.40 11.62
C ASP A 188 -23.47 11.84 10.22
N PHE A 189 -22.86 11.22 9.21
CA PHE A 189 -23.14 11.46 7.79
C PHE A 189 -23.81 10.25 7.12
N ALA A 190 -24.45 9.35 7.88
CA ALA A 190 -25.06 8.15 7.32
C ALA A 190 -26.13 8.47 6.26
N GLU A 191 -26.99 9.46 6.52
CA GLU A 191 -28.04 9.89 5.60
C GLU A 191 -27.48 10.53 4.33
N ASP A 192 -26.56 11.50 4.48
CA ASP A 192 -25.90 12.16 3.36
C ASP A 192 -25.16 11.16 2.48
N ARG A 193 -24.45 10.21 3.10
CA ARG A 193 -23.77 9.12 2.40
C ARG A 193 -24.77 8.27 1.61
N GLY A 194 -25.89 7.87 2.22
CA GLY A 194 -26.94 7.10 1.55
C GLY A 194 -27.50 7.85 0.33
N SER A 195 -27.80 9.14 0.50
CA SER A 195 -28.33 10.01 -0.56
C SER A 195 -27.37 10.14 -1.74
N VAL A 196 -26.08 10.41 -1.48
CA VAL A 196 -25.07 10.55 -2.54
C VAL A 196 -24.83 9.22 -3.25
N LEU A 197 -24.76 8.10 -2.52
CA LEU A 197 -24.62 6.77 -3.11
C LEU A 197 -25.80 6.44 -4.03
N PHE A 198 -27.03 6.71 -3.59
CA PHE A 198 -28.23 6.48 -4.39
C PHE A 198 -28.24 7.33 -5.67
N LYS A 199 -27.91 8.62 -5.57
CA LYS A 199 -27.80 9.52 -6.72
C LYS A 199 -26.72 9.07 -7.70
N ALA A 200 -25.55 8.65 -7.20
CA ALA A 200 -24.46 8.14 -8.02
C ALA A 200 -24.88 6.84 -8.77
N ALA A 201 -25.58 5.94 -8.08
CA ALA A 201 -26.11 4.72 -8.68
C ALA A 201 -27.12 5.02 -9.81
N LEU A 202 -28.08 5.91 -9.58
CA LEU A 202 -29.04 6.34 -10.60
C LEU A 202 -28.36 6.98 -11.81
N ALA A 203 -27.37 7.84 -11.59
CA ALA A 203 -26.61 8.47 -12.67
C ALA A 203 -25.86 7.43 -13.52
N ALA A 204 -25.24 6.43 -12.87
CA ALA A 204 -24.54 5.35 -13.57
C ALA A 204 -25.49 4.50 -14.42
N ILE A 205 -26.68 4.17 -13.90
CA ILE A 205 -27.72 3.41 -14.63
C ILE A 205 -28.17 4.19 -15.87
N ARG A 206 -28.55 5.47 -15.71
CA ARG A 206 -29.00 6.31 -16.83
C ARG A 206 -27.94 6.44 -17.92
N SER A 207 -26.67 6.59 -17.54
CA SER A 207 -25.56 6.62 -18.50
C SER A 207 -25.41 5.31 -19.26
N ALA A 208 -25.66 4.17 -18.61
CA ALA A 208 -25.64 2.86 -19.26
C ALA A 208 -26.79 2.66 -20.25
N GLU A 209 -28.00 3.11 -19.88
CA GLU A 209 -29.18 3.07 -20.75
C GLU A 209 -28.99 3.94 -22.00
N GLN A 210 -28.53 5.18 -21.84
CA GLN A 210 -28.22 6.07 -22.97
C GLN A 210 -27.18 5.48 -23.92
N ARG A 211 -26.15 4.81 -23.40
CA ARG A 211 -25.15 4.10 -24.23
C ARG A 211 -25.74 2.91 -24.97
N ARG A 212 -26.74 2.24 -24.40
CA ARG A 212 -27.43 1.12 -25.06
C ARG A 212 -28.29 1.63 -26.21
N ASP A 213 -29.08 2.66 -25.96
CA ASP A 213 -30.04 3.19 -26.93
C ASP A 213 -29.32 3.89 -28.10
N GLY A 214 -28.25 4.66 -27.83
CA GLY A 214 -27.40 5.24 -28.88
C GLY A 214 -26.56 4.21 -29.68
N ARG A 215 -26.44 2.97 -29.19
CA ARG A 215 -25.82 1.85 -29.92
C ARG A 215 -26.86 1.12 -30.79
N MET A 216 -28.14 1.17 -30.42
CA MET A 216 -29.26 0.66 -31.21
C MET A 216 -29.54 1.60 -32.40
N GLU A 217 -29.55 2.92 -32.21
CA GLU A 217 -29.74 3.91 -33.28
C GLU A 217 -28.63 3.85 -34.36
N LYS A 218 -27.37 3.59 -33.96
CA LYS A 218 -26.25 3.37 -34.90
C LYS A 218 -26.25 1.99 -35.58
N GLY A 219 -26.95 1.02 -35.01
CA GLY A 219 -27.10 -0.32 -35.61
C GLY A 219 -28.21 -0.39 -36.66
N GLU A 220 -29.22 0.48 -36.56
CA GLU A 220 -30.32 0.57 -37.53
C GLU A 220 -29.95 1.40 -38.77
N THR A 221 -29.11 2.44 -38.61
CA THR A 221 -28.59 3.24 -39.74
C THR A 221 -27.53 2.52 -40.59
N GLY A 222 -27.01 1.37 -40.14
CA GLY A 222 -26.04 0.56 -40.88
C GLY A 222 -26.65 -0.60 -41.69
N LYS A 223 -27.97 -0.68 -41.83
CA LYS A 223 -28.69 -1.73 -42.58
C LYS A 223 -29.39 -1.23 -43.85
N GLU A 224 -29.30 0.06 -44.15
CA GLU A 224 -29.77 0.67 -45.41
C GLU A 224 -28.58 1.25 -46.18
N GLU A 225 -27.68 0.38 -46.67
CA GLU A 225 -26.80 0.65 -47.82
C GLU A 225 -26.44 -0.67 -48.52
#